data_AF-A0A0M4UGW4-F1
#
_entry.id   AF-A0A0M4UGW4-F1
#
_cell.length_a   1.000
_cell.length_b   1.000
_cell.length_c   1.000
_cell.angle_alpha   90.00
_cell.angle_beta   90.00
_cell.angle_gamma   90.00
#
_symmetry.space_group_name_H-M   'P 1'
#
loop_
_entity.id
_entity.type
_entity.pdbx_description
1 polymer ?
#
loop_
_entity_poly.entity_id
_entity_poly.type
_entity_poly.pdbx_seq_one_letter_code
_entity_poly.pdbx_strand_id
1 'polypeptide(L)'
;MARVKQRPPQRRMRGPTVASVVRKKNASNAAADASPRSSTPAKSTDKAKRRTSLEGVSAGGIDKKKPRFRPGTVALREIRKFQKSTDLLIRKLPFARLCRETCAMFTREPIRWTAEALLALQEASEDFLVHLFEDCNLCAIHARRVTIMPKDMQLARRIRGPLRGVSSY
;
A
#
# COMPACT_ATOMS: atom_id res chain seq x y z
N MET A 1 -70.71 -5.04 -30.95
CA MET A 1 -69.57 -5.14 -31.89
C MET A 1 -68.45 -4.20 -31.42
N ALA A 2 -67.22 -4.69 -31.23
CA ALA A 2 -66.00 -3.90 -31.11
C ALA A 2 -64.79 -4.84 -31.33
N ARG A 3 -63.65 -4.32 -31.80
CA ARG A 3 -62.62 -5.14 -32.47
C ARG A 3 -61.31 -5.21 -31.66
N VAL A 4 -60.85 -6.43 -31.35
CA VAL A 4 -59.55 -6.67 -30.69
C VAL A 4 -58.42 -6.10 -31.56
N LYS A 5 -57.60 -5.21 -30.99
CA LYS A 5 -56.48 -4.56 -31.68
C LYS A 5 -55.14 -5.04 -31.08
N GLN A 6 -54.66 -6.17 -31.59
CA GLN A 6 -53.34 -6.72 -31.22
C GLN A 6 -52.22 -5.72 -31.58
N ARG A 7 -51.18 -5.62 -30.73
CA ARG A 7 -49.94 -4.90 -31.04
C ARG A 7 -48.90 -5.89 -31.60
N PRO A 8 -48.18 -5.56 -32.68
CA PRO A 8 -47.05 -6.38 -33.13
C PRO A 8 -45.85 -6.26 -32.17
N PRO A 9 -45.05 -7.32 -31.99
CA PRO A 9 -43.86 -7.30 -31.13
C PRO A 9 -42.71 -6.48 -31.74
N GLN A 10 -41.95 -5.79 -30.91
CA GLN A 10 -40.80 -4.99 -31.36
C GLN A 10 -39.57 -5.86 -31.71
N ARG A 11 -38.91 -5.48 -32.80
CA ARG A 11 -37.74 -6.16 -33.40
C ARG A 11 -36.50 -6.03 -32.50
N ARG A 12 -36.11 -7.12 -31.81
CA ARG A 12 -34.81 -7.21 -31.12
C ARG A 12 -33.65 -7.01 -32.11
N MET A 13 -32.76 -6.06 -31.83
CA MET A 13 -31.47 -5.97 -32.53
C MET A 13 -30.52 -7.07 -32.04
N ARG A 14 -29.77 -7.69 -32.95
CA ARG A 14 -28.63 -8.57 -32.61
C ARG A 14 -27.40 -7.71 -32.31
N GLY A 15 -26.77 -7.94 -31.15
CA GLY A 15 -25.37 -7.52 -30.93
C GLY A 15 -24.39 -8.49 -31.61
N PRO A 16 -23.18 -8.05 -31.97
CA PRO A 16 -22.16 -8.91 -32.57
C PRO A 16 -21.58 -9.90 -31.54
N THR A 17 -21.38 -11.15 -31.97
CA THR A 17 -20.78 -12.22 -31.16
C THR A 17 -19.26 -12.11 -31.10
N VAL A 18 -18.69 -12.24 -29.90
CA VAL A 18 -17.25 -12.43 -29.72
C VAL A 18 -16.84 -13.87 -30.09
N ALA A 19 -15.82 -14.01 -30.93
CA ALA A 19 -15.26 -15.31 -31.33
C ALA A 19 -14.02 -15.66 -30.50
N SER A 20 -13.88 -16.92 -30.12
CA SER A 20 -12.81 -17.42 -29.24
C SER A 20 -11.78 -18.26 -30.00
N VAL A 21 -10.48 -17.99 -29.79
CA VAL A 21 -9.38 -18.83 -30.32
C VAL A 21 -8.33 -19.13 -29.25
N VAL A 22 -8.51 -20.33 -28.67
CA VAL A 22 -7.57 -21.36 -28.21
C VAL A 22 -6.05 -21.05 -28.08
N ARG A 23 -5.46 -21.57 -27.00
CA ARG A 23 -4.01 -21.62 -26.67
C ARG A 23 -3.18 -22.56 -27.58
N LYS A 24 -1.86 -22.31 -27.69
CA LYS A 24 -0.85 -23.38 -27.52
C LYS A 24 0.46 -22.83 -26.90
N LYS A 25 1.37 -23.73 -26.48
CA LYS A 25 2.55 -23.44 -25.63
C LYS A 25 3.81 -24.18 -26.15
N ASN A 26 4.97 -23.60 -25.80
CA ASN A 26 6.29 -24.22 -25.55
C ASN A 26 6.99 -25.12 -26.59
N ALA A 27 8.20 -24.72 -26.98
CA ALA A 27 9.45 -25.52 -27.10
C ALA A 27 10.62 -24.57 -27.53
N SER A 28 11.92 -24.85 -27.36
CA SER A 28 12.72 -25.30 -26.19
C SER A 28 14.23 -25.24 -26.56
N ASN A 29 15.13 -25.12 -25.57
CA ASN A 29 16.62 -25.17 -25.67
C ASN A 29 17.26 -23.89 -26.31
N ALA A 30 18.42 -23.34 -25.91
CA ALA A 30 19.72 -23.86 -25.40
C ALA A 30 20.60 -24.50 -26.50
N ALA A 31 21.93 -24.28 -26.59
CA ALA A 31 22.88 -23.34 -25.96
C ALA A 31 24.19 -23.29 -26.80
N ALA A 32 25.32 -22.78 -26.26
CA ALA A 32 26.69 -22.79 -26.82
C ALA A 32 26.95 -21.87 -28.05
N ASP A 33 28.18 -21.45 -28.40
CA ASP A 33 29.41 -21.17 -27.61
C ASP A 33 30.40 -20.36 -28.51
N ALA A 34 31.51 -19.89 -27.93
CA ALA A 34 32.78 -19.45 -28.55
C ALA A 34 32.83 -18.12 -29.33
N SER A 35 33.94 -17.40 -29.09
CA SER A 35 34.42 -16.27 -29.89
C SER A 35 35.83 -16.57 -30.40
N PRO A 36 36.36 -15.77 -31.34
CA PRO A 36 37.75 -15.34 -31.19
C PRO A 36 37.97 -13.82 -31.37
N ARG A 37 39.16 -13.38 -30.96
CA ARG A 37 39.74 -12.02 -31.09
C ARG A 37 40.46 -11.89 -32.46
N SER A 38 40.92 -10.75 -33.00
CA SER A 38 40.88 -9.32 -32.60
C SER A 38 40.48 -8.45 -33.84
N SER A 39 40.99 -7.28 -34.28
CA SER A 39 42.18 -6.41 -34.05
C SER A 39 41.86 -4.93 -34.37
N THR A 40 42.80 -4.01 -34.12
CA THR A 40 42.77 -2.57 -34.49
C THR A 40 43.88 -2.25 -35.54
N PRO A 41 44.09 -0.99 -36.01
CA PRO A 41 43.13 -0.09 -36.67
C PRO A 41 43.69 0.61 -37.96
N ALA A 42 42.84 1.04 -38.91
CA ALA A 42 43.21 2.04 -39.94
C ALA A 42 41.99 2.66 -40.66
N LYS A 43 42.18 3.89 -41.21
CA LYS A 43 41.22 4.77 -41.93
C LYS A 43 40.15 5.48 -41.06
N SER A 44 39.72 6.71 -41.36
CA SER A 44 40.34 7.79 -42.17
C SER A 44 39.62 9.14 -41.96
N THR A 45 40.38 10.23 -41.85
CA THR A 45 40.06 11.63 -42.23
C THR A 45 38.61 12.14 -42.13
N ASP A 46 38.42 13.07 -41.19
CA ASP A 46 37.56 14.26 -41.24
C ASP A 46 36.18 14.26 -41.93
N LYS A 47 35.17 14.59 -41.11
CA LYS A 47 34.37 15.80 -41.37
C LYS A 47 33.97 16.49 -40.07
N ALA A 48 34.49 17.69 -39.87
CA ALA A 48 34.37 18.44 -38.62
C ALA A 48 32.93 18.87 -38.29
N LYS A 49 32.53 18.74 -37.01
CA LYS A 49 31.50 19.57 -36.40
C LYS A 49 32.03 20.11 -35.06
N ARG A 50 31.96 21.42 -34.91
CA ARG A 50 32.77 22.21 -33.95
C ARG A 50 32.60 21.74 -32.50
N ARG A 51 33.69 21.26 -31.89
CA ARG A 51 33.87 21.32 -30.43
C ARG A 51 34.19 22.76 -30.07
N THR A 52 33.24 23.47 -29.46
CA THR A 52 33.56 24.71 -28.73
C THR A 52 33.99 24.33 -27.32
N SER A 53 35.30 24.36 -27.09
CA SER A 53 35.89 24.25 -25.77
C SER A 53 35.45 25.41 -24.88
N LEU A 54 34.82 25.10 -23.75
CA LEU A 54 34.76 25.97 -22.58
C LEU A 54 35.33 25.19 -21.40
N GLU A 55 36.64 25.29 -21.22
CA GLU A 55 37.23 25.09 -19.91
C GLU A 55 36.82 26.25 -18.98
N GLY A 56 36.96 26.07 -17.67
CA GLY A 56 36.97 27.20 -16.74
C GLY A 56 35.60 27.75 -16.31
N VAL A 57 34.77 26.93 -15.67
CA VAL A 57 34.01 27.43 -14.50
C VAL A 57 34.35 26.56 -13.29
N SER A 58 34.98 27.20 -12.31
CA SER A 58 35.46 26.63 -11.06
C SER A 58 34.33 26.16 -10.15
N ALA A 59 34.61 25.07 -9.41
CA ALA A 59 34.10 24.75 -8.06
C ALA A 59 32.66 25.21 -7.66
N GLY A 60 31.70 25.11 -8.57
CA GLY A 60 30.30 25.44 -8.31
C GLY A 60 29.53 24.27 -7.69
N GLY A 61 29.68 24.07 -6.38
CA GLY A 61 29.00 23.03 -5.61
C GLY A 61 27.49 23.27 -5.48
N ILE A 62 26.73 23.19 -6.58
CA ILE A 62 25.27 23.26 -6.55
C ILE A 62 24.73 21.99 -5.90
N ASP A 63 24.40 22.08 -4.61
CA ASP A 63 23.72 21.02 -3.87
C ASP A 63 22.43 20.62 -4.61
N LYS A 64 22.47 19.46 -5.27
CA LYS A 64 21.34 18.86 -5.96
C LYS A 64 20.31 18.39 -4.92
N LYS A 65 19.49 19.34 -4.47
CA LYS A 65 18.44 19.16 -3.46
C LYS A 65 17.67 17.87 -3.73
N LYS A 66 17.76 16.91 -2.80
CA LYS A 66 17.17 15.57 -2.94
C LYS A 66 15.68 15.70 -3.29
N PRO A 67 15.17 15.00 -4.32
CA PRO A 67 13.81 15.21 -4.81
C PRO A 67 12.78 14.87 -3.72
N ARG A 68 11.93 15.84 -3.39
CA ARG A 68 10.86 15.66 -2.39
C ARG A 68 9.72 14.83 -2.99
N PHE A 69 9.34 13.74 -2.33
CA PHE A 69 8.15 12.96 -2.70
C PHE A 69 6.88 13.83 -2.60
N ARG A 70 5.92 13.62 -3.52
CA ARG A 70 4.61 14.27 -3.47
C ARG A 70 3.86 13.83 -2.19
N PRO A 71 3.00 14.70 -1.60
CA PRO A 71 2.12 14.29 -0.51
C PRO A 71 1.37 12.99 -0.82
N GLY A 72 1.18 12.13 0.18
CA GLY A 72 0.60 10.80 0.02
C GLY A 72 1.52 9.72 -0.58
N THR A 73 2.57 10.07 -1.34
CA THR A 73 3.46 9.05 -1.97
C THR A 73 4.23 8.21 -0.96
N VAL A 74 4.61 8.80 0.19
CA VAL A 74 5.28 8.08 1.27
C VAL A 74 4.28 7.24 2.06
N ALA A 75 3.13 7.81 2.46
CA ALA A 75 2.07 7.08 3.15
C ALA A 75 1.57 5.84 2.36
N LEU A 76 1.38 5.96 1.04
CA LEU A 76 1.00 4.83 0.18
C LEU A 76 2.09 3.75 0.09
N ARG A 77 3.37 4.09 0.32
CA ARG A 77 4.46 3.12 0.42
C ARG A 77 4.47 2.45 1.80
N GLU A 78 4.22 3.20 2.85
CA GLU A 78 4.15 2.72 4.24
C GLU A 78 2.97 1.77 4.46
N ILE A 79 1.77 2.13 3.99
CA ILE A 79 0.59 1.25 3.99
C ILE A 79 0.92 -0.10 3.33
N ARG A 80 1.49 -0.09 2.12
CA ARG A 80 1.89 -1.31 1.40
C ARG A 80 3.03 -2.09 2.05
N LYS A 81 3.88 -1.43 2.84
CA LYS A 81 4.92 -2.09 3.65
C LYS A 81 4.26 -2.81 4.81
N PHE A 82 3.50 -2.09 5.62
CA PHE A 82 2.92 -2.62 6.86
C PHE A 82 1.85 -3.70 6.59
N GLN A 83 1.05 -3.58 5.52
CA GLN A 83 0.12 -4.62 5.08
C GLN A 83 0.79 -5.89 4.50
N LYS A 84 2.13 -5.89 4.30
CA LYS A 84 2.90 -7.06 3.85
C LYS A 84 3.67 -7.74 4.99
N SER A 85 3.96 -7.00 6.07
CA SER A 85 4.63 -7.49 7.28
C SER A 85 3.62 -7.88 8.36
N THR A 86 4.03 -8.75 9.29
CA THR A 86 3.32 -9.01 10.55
C THR A 86 4.15 -8.54 11.75
N ASP A 87 4.95 -7.49 11.56
CA ASP A 87 5.83 -6.92 12.59
C ASP A 87 5.03 -6.04 13.56
N LEU A 88 5.21 -6.24 14.87
CA LEU A 88 4.65 -5.36 15.90
C LEU A 88 5.21 -3.92 15.75
N LEU A 89 4.31 -2.95 15.70
CA LEU A 89 4.59 -1.54 15.44
C LEU A 89 4.84 -0.75 16.73
N ILE A 90 4.26 -1.18 17.86
CA ILE A 90 4.50 -0.55 19.17
C ILE A 90 5.81 -1.08 19.76
N ARG A 91 6.59 -0.18 20.37
CA ARG A 91 7.84 -0.57 21.04
C ARG A 91 7.51 -1.36 22.32
N LYS A 92 8.03 -2.59 22.41
CA LYS A 92 7.76 -3.55 23.50
C LYS A 92 8.00 -2.99 24.91
N LEU A 93 9.06 -2.20 25.13
CA LEU A 93 9.38 -1.66 26.47
C LEU A 93 8.37 -0.60 26.95
N PRO A 94 8.01 0.45 26.16
CA PRO A 94 6.87 1.31 26.47
C PRO A 94 5.55 0.56 26.72
N PHE A 95 5.20 -0.42 25.86
CA PHE A 95 3.97 -1.21 26.03
C PHE A 95 3.99 -2.00 27.36
N ALA A 96 5.08 -2.71 27.65
CA ALA A 96 5.25 -3.47 28.89
C ALA A 96 5.28 -2.60 30.16
N ARG A 97 5.61 -1.30 30.05
CA ARG A 97 5.45 -0.33 31.15
C ARG A 97 3.97 0.00 31.36
N LEU A 98 3.26 0.34 30.28
CA LEU A 98 1.82 0.65 30.31
C LEU A 98 0.99 -0.52 30.91
N CYS A 99 1.25 -1.76 30.50
CA CYS A 99 0.55 -2.93 31.07
C CYS A 99 0.73 -3.06 32.59
N ARG A 100 1.92 -2.75 33.10
CA ARG A 100 2.24 -2.79 34.54
C ARG A 100 1.61 -1.62 35.29
N GLU A 101 1.62 -0.43 34.69
CA GLU A 101 0.99 0.78 35.21
C GLU A 101 -0.53 0.58 35.36
N THR A 102 -1.21 0.15 34.29
CA THR A 102 -2.64 -0.20 34.31
C THR A 102 -2.95 -1.29 35.34
N CYS A 103 -2.12 -2.33 35.43
CA CYS A 103 -2.30 -3.41 36.40
C CYS A 103 -2.21 -2.91 37.86
N ALA A 104 -1.29 -2.00 38.17
CA ALA A 104 -1.14 -1.41 39.49
C ALA A 104 -2.33 -0.52 39.92
N MET A 105 -3.19 -0.10 38.98
CA MET A 105 -4.45 0.60 39.30
C MET A 105 -5.52 -0.34 39.90
N PHE A 106 -5.42 -1.64 39.63
CA PHE A 106 -6.40 -2.65 40.07
C PHE A 106 -5.89 -3.57 41.19
N THR A 107 -4.57 -3.78 41.28
CA THR A 107 -3.97 -4.73 42.23
C THR A 107 -2.87 -4.06 43.05
N ARG A 108 -2.98 -4.12 44.38
CA ARG A 108 -2.00 -3.54 45.32
C ARG A 108 -0.71 -4.36 45.44
N GLU A 109 -0.73 -5.62 45.02
CA GLU A 109 0.40 -6.55 45.07
C GLU A 109 1.19 -6.58 43.74
N PRO A 110 2.52 -6.76 43.77
CA PRO A 110 3.36 -6.72 42.58
C PRO A 110 3.25 -7.98 41.73
N ILE A 111 2.31 -7.99 40.78
CA ILE A 111 2.12 -9.09 39.81
C ILE A 111 3.38 -9.30 38.95
N ARG A 112 3.82 -10.57 38.87
CA ARG A 112 4.90 -11.02 37.98
C ARG A 112 4.33 -11.31 36.59
N TRP A 113 5.05 -10.86 35.56
CA TRP A 113 4.64 -10.97 34.15
C TRP A 113 5.57 -11.91 33.39
N THR A 114 5.01 -12.86 32.63
CA THR A 114 5.77 -13.63 31.64
C THR A 114 6.00 -12.81 30.37
N ALA A 115 7.01 -13.17 29.58
CA ALA A 115 7.27 -12.51 28.30
C ALA A 115 6.14 -12.78 27.29
N GLU A 116 5.57 -13.98 27.31
CA GLU A 116 4.48 -14.42 26.44
C GLU A 116 3.17 -13.69 26.73
N ALA A 117 2.81 -13.46 28.00
CA ALA A 117 1.60 -12.70 28.35
C ALA A 117 1.69 -11.24 27.86
N LEU A 118 2.87 -10.62 27.95
CA LEU A 118 3.09 -9.26 27.42
C LEU A 118 3.07 -9.22 25.89
N LEU A 119 3.51 -10.29 25.22
CA LEU A 119 3.40 -10.45 23.76
C LEU A 119 1.93 -10.60 23.32
N ALA A 120 1.19 -11.54 23.91
CA ALA A 120 -0.20 -11.80 23.57
C ALA A 120 -1.11 -10.57 23.81
N LEU A 121 -0.88 -9.81 24.89
CA LEU A 121 -1.53 -8.52 25.10
C LEU A 121 -1.17 -7.49 24.01
N GLN A 122 0.08 -7.46 23.55
CA GLN A 122 0.49 -6.52 22.51
C GLN A 122 -0.13 -6.88 21.15
N GLU A 123 -0.09 -8.16 20.77
CA GLU A 123 -0.68 -8.67 19.53
C GLU A 123 -2.19 -8.38 19.47
N ALA A 124 -2.94 -8.70 20.53
CA ALA A 124 -4.37 -8.40 20.62
C ALA A 124 -4.68 -6.89 20.63
N SER A 125 -3.81 -6.08 21.22
CA SER A 125 -3.99 -4.61 21.26
C SER A 125 -3.73 -3.97 19.90
N GLU A 126 -2.68 -4.39 19.19
CA GLU A 126 -2.37 -3.86 17.85
C GLU A 126 -3.39 -4.33 16.81
N ASP A 127 -3.82 -5.60 16.83
CA ASP A 127 -4.88 -6.11 15.96
C ASP A 127 -6.20 -5.35 16.13
N PHE A 128 -6.64 -5.12 17.37
CA PHE A 128 -7.84 -4.34 17.66
C PHE A 128 -7.75 -2.91 17.11
N LEU A 129 -6.57 -2.26 17.24
CA LEU A 129 -6.34 -0.91 16.75
C LEU A 129 -6.32 -0.86 15.21
N VAL A 130 -5.68 -1.82 14.53
CA VAL A 130 -5.68 -1.93 13.06
C VAL A 130 -7.12 -2.04 12.55
N HIS A 131 -7.88 -3.03 13.06
CA HIS A 131 -9.28 -3.21 12.70
C HIS A 131 -10.14 -1.98 13.04
N LEU A 132 -9.85 -1.23 14.11
CA LEU A 132 -10.57 0.01 14.44
C LEU A 132 -10.26 1.13 13.44
N PHE A 133 -9.01 1.27 12.99
CA PHE A 133 -8.63 2.26 11.98
C PHE A 133 -9.23 1.98 10.59
N GLU A 134 -9.51 0.72 10.25
CA GLU A 134 -10.23 0.37 9.02
C GLU A 134 -11.66 0.94 9.03
N ASP A 135 -12.42 0.74 10.10
CA ASP A 135 -13.76 1.35 10.25
C ASP A 135 -13.70 2.89 10.29
N CYS A 136 -12.68 3.47 10.94
CA CYS A 136 -12.47 4.92 10.94
C CYS A 136 -12.23 5.46 9.52
N ASN A 137 -11.47 4.71 8.70
CA ASN A 137 -11.20 5.06 7.32
C ASN A 137 -12.48 4.96 6.45
N LEU A 138 -13.31 3.93 6.66
CA LEU A 138 -14.63 3.82 6.02
C LEU A 138 -15.54 5.01 6.41
N CYS A 139 -15.56 5.41 7.68
CA CYS A 139 -16.30 6.58 8.15
C CYS A 139 -15.80 7.91 7.52
N ALA A 140 -14.47 8.07 7.40
CA ALA A 140 -13.88 9.22 6.72
C ALA A 140 -14.24 9.28 5.23
N ILE A 141 -14.15 8.14 4.53
CA ILE A 141 -14.51 8.01 3.10
C ILE A 141 -16.00 8.29 2.87
N HIS A 142 -16.88 7.74 3.73
CA HIS A 142 -18.33 8.02 3.70
C HIS A 142 -18.61 9.53 3.81
N ALA A 143 -17.87 10.22 4.67
CA ALA A 143 -17.90 11.68 4.83
C ALA A 143 -17.04 12.44 3.79
N ARG A 144 -16.69 11.83 2.65
CA ARG A 144 -15.92 12.39 1.52
C ARG A 144 -14.55 12.97 1.89
N ARG A 145 -13.88 12.41 2.91
CA ARG A 145 -12.53 12.80 3.36
C ARG A 145 -11.52 11.68 3.16
N VAL A 146 -10.25 12.08 3.07
CA VAL A 146 -9.07 11.18 3.07
C VAL A 146 -8.27 11.25 4.38
N THR A 147 -8.76 12.03 5.35
CA THR A 147 -8.14 12.22 6.67
C THR A 147 -9.11 11.79 7.75
N ILE A 148 -8.72 10.76 8.51
CA ILE A 148 -9.44 10.30 9.70
C ILE A 148 -9.38 11.38 10.81
N MET A 149 -10.46 11.48 11.58
CA MET A 149 -10.67 12.47 12.64
C MET A 149 -11.26 11.78 13.88
N PRO A 150 -11.17 12.37 15.09
CA PRO A 150 -11.73 11.77 16.31
C PRO A 150 -13.21 11.38 16.21
N LYS A 151 -14.00 12.16 15.45
CA LYS A 151 -15.42 11.85 15.16
C LYS A 151 -15.64 10.55 14.38
N ASP A 152 -14.68 10.13 13.56
CA ASP A 152 -14.76 8.86 12.82
C ASP A 152 -14.56 7.67 13.75
N MET A 153 -13.65 7.80 14.72
CA MET A 153 -13.43 6.80 15.77
C MET A 153 -14.59 6.74 16.77
N GLN A 154 -15.18 7.88 17.12
CA GLN A 154 -16.40 7.95 17.94
C GLN A 154 -17.57 7.26 17.22
N LEU A 155 -17.77 7.51 15.93
CA LEU A 155 -18.80 6.88 15.11
C LEU A 155 -18.56 5.37 14.97
N ALA A 156 -17.35 4.94 14.62
CA ALA A 156 -16.98 3.53 14.52
C ALA A 156 -17.21 2.78 15.83
N ARG A 157 -16.75 3.31 16.98
CA ARG A 157 -17.00 2.72 18.31
C ARG A 157 -18.49 2.65 18.63
N ARG A 158 -19.29 3.67 18.27
CA ARG A 158 -20.75 3.66 18.53
C ARG A 158 -21.48 2.65 17.66
N ILE A 159 -21.09 2.45 16.41
CA ILE A 159 -21.66 1.43 15.51
C ILE A 159 -21.25 0.01 15.96
N ARG A 160 -20.01 -0.17 16.46
CA ARG A 160 -19.52 -1.43 17.04
C ARG A 160 -20.24 -1.86 18.34
N GLY A 161 -21.06 -1.00 18.94
CA GLY A 161 -21.81 -1.27 20.17
C GLY A 161 -20.93 -1.47 21.41
N PRO A 162 -21.51 -1.78 22.59
CA PRO A 162 -20.76 -1.82 23.85
C PRO A 162 -19.58 -2.79 23.86
N LEU A 163 -19.75 -3.98 23.26
CA LEU A 163 -18.76 -5.07 23.31
C LEU A 163 -17.51 -4.81 22.44
N ARG A 164 -17.68 -4.32 21.21
CA ARG A 164 -16.56 -4.05 20.27
C ARG A 164 -16.18 -2.57 20.18
N GLY A 165 -16.97 -1.69 20.79
CA GLY A 165 -16.72 -0.26 20.97
C GLY A 165 -16.18 0.11 22.35
N VAL A 166 -15.91 -0.87 23.23
CA VAL A 166 -15.34 -0.70 24.57
C VAL A 166 -16.17 0.29 25.42
N SER A 167 -17.44 -0.08 25.62
CA SER A 167 -18.54 0.61 26.29
C SER A 167 -18.25 1.94 27.02
N SER A 168 -18.83 3.02 26.51
CA SER A 168 -19.06 4.26 27.26
C SER A 168 -20.52 4.36 27.69
N TYR A 169 -20.77 4.37 29.00
CA TYR A 169 -21.99 4.85 29.65
C TYR A 169 -21.58 5.99 30.59
#